data_AF-A0A8J6QDM4-F1
#
_entry.id   AF-A0A8J6QDM4-F1
#
_cell.length_a   1.000
_cell.length_b   1.000
_cell.length_c   1.000
_cell.angle_alpha   90.00
_cell.angle_beta   90.00
_cell.angle_gamma   90.00
#
_symmetry.space_group_name_H-M   'P 1'
#
loop_
_entity.id
_entity.type
_entity.pdbx_description
1 polymer ?
#
loop_
_entity_poly.entity_id
_entity_poly.type
_entity_poly.pdbx_seq_one_letter_code
_entity_poly.pdbx_strand_id
1 'polypeptide(L)' 'MAPRSPHWVNSPVLLEALERYEQRRLPRSMQLWVEAMLELKAPAREPLRGHC' A
#
# COMPACT_ATOMS: atom_id res chain seq x y z
N MET A 1 13.87 -13.94 -17.95
CA MET A 1 13.35 -14.25 -16.60
C MET A 1 12.14 -13.35 -16.38
N ALA A 2 10.92 -13.85 -16.54
CA ALA A 2 9.72 -13.03 -16.35
C ALA A 2 9.59 -12.64 -14.87
N PRO A 3 9.30 -11.38 -14.53
CA PRO A 3 9.02 -11.00 -13.15
C PRO A 3 7.79 -11.79 -12.70
N ARG A 4 7.99 -12.61 -11.68
CA ARG A 4 6.94 -13.44 -11.08
C ARG A 4 5.93 -12.49 -10.47
N SER A 5 4.75 -12.36 -11.06
CA SER A 5 3.66 -11.59 -10.43
C SER A 5 3.50 -12.11 -9.01
N PRO A 6 3.58 -11.26 -7.98
CA PRO A 6 3.44 -11.68 -6.61
C PRO A 6 2.02 -12.21 -6.36
N HIS A 7 1.85 -13.54 -6.44
CA HIS A 7 0.61 -14.27 -6.15
C HIS A 7 0.33 -14.42 -4.65
N TRP A 8 0.97 -13.63 -3.78
CA TRP A 8 1.00 -13.88 -2.34
C TRP A 8 -0.01 -13.09 -1.52
N VAL A 9 -0.91 -12.31 -2.14
CA VAL A 9 -1.98 -11.70 -1.36
C VAL A 9 -3.03 -12.78 -1.08
N ASN A 10 -2.77 -13.58 -0.05
CA ASN A 10 -3.77 -14.43 0.57
C ASN A 10 -4.97 -13.53 0.88
N SER A 11 -6.13 -13.79 0.27
CA SER A 11 -7.37 -13.05 0.53
C SER A 11 -7.66 -12.75 2.00
N PRO A 12 -7.40 -13.65 2.99
CA PRO A 12 -7.61 -13.30 4.40
C PRO A 12 -6.66 -12.21 4.93
N VAL A 13 -5.42 -12.15 4.43
CA VAL A 13 -4.45 -11.12 4.86
C VAL A 13 -4.86 -9.74 4.35
N LEU A 14 -5.40 -9.67 3.14
CA LEU A 14 -5.95 -8.42 2.61
C LEU A 14 -7.16 -7.96 3.42
N LEU A 15 -8.08 -8.88 3.73
CA LEU A 15 -9.26 -8.55 4.53
C LEU A 15 -8.87 -8.01 5.91
N GLU A 16 -7.95 -8.68 6.59
CA GLU A 16 -7.48 -8.27 7.91
C GLU A 16 -6.72 -6.93 7.85
N ALA A 17 -5.95 -6.70 6.79
CA ALA A 17 -5.30 -5.41 6.54
C ALA A 17 -6.34 -4.30 6.33
N LEU A 18 -7.41 -4.57 5.58
CA LEU A 18 -8.50 -3.61 5.36
C LEU A 18 -9.22 -3.25 6.67
N GLU A 19 -9.61 -4.24 7.48
CA GLU A 19 -10.25 -3.99 8.78
C GLU A 19 -9.36 -3.13 9.70
N ARG A 20 -8.05 -3.41 9.73
CA ARG A 20 -7.10 -2.60 10.51
C ARG A 20 -6.84 -1.23 9.91
N TYR A 21 -6.93 -1.09 8.58
CA TYR A 21 -6.81 0.20 7.89
C TYR A 21 -7.97 1.11 8.30
N GLU A 22 -9.21 0.61 8.27
CA GLU A 22 -10.40 1.35 8.70
C GLU A 22 -10.31 1.78 10.17
N GLN A 23 -9.78 0.90 11.03
CA GLN A 23 -9.56 1.20 12.45
C GLN A 23 -8.37 2.14 12.72
N ARG A 24 -7.63 2.58 11.68
CA ARG A 24 -6.35 3.33 11.77
C ARG A 24 -5.28 2.65 12.65
N ARG A 25 -5.29 1.31 12.70
CA ARG A 25 -4.36 0.50 13.49
C ARG A 25 -3.17 -0.03 12.70
N LEU A 26 -3.12 0.25 11.40
CA LEU A 26 -1.98 -0.10 10.56
C LEU A 26 -0.82 0.90 10.73
N PRO A 27 0.44 0.42 10.77
CA PRO A 27 1.61 1.26 10.59
C PRO A 27 1.57 2.02 9.26
N ARG A 28 2.19 3.22 9.19
CA ARG A 28 2.13 4.08 7.99
C ARG A 28 2.63 3.39 6.72
N SER A 29 3.66 2.56 6.81
CA SER A 29 4.17 1.77 5.68
C SER A 29 3.14 0.78 5.13
N MET A 30 2.35 0.14 6.00
CA MET A 30 1.27 -0.76 5.60
C MET A 30 0.06 0.00 5.06
N GLN A 31 -0.27 1.18 5.60
CA GLN A 31 -1.30 2.04 5.02
C GLN A 31 -0.96 2.39 3.57
N LEU A 32 0.28 2.83 3.32
CA LEU A 32 0.77 3.14 1.97
C LEU A 32 0.73 1.93 1.03
N TRP A 33 1.01 0.74 1.55
CA TRP A 33 0.90 -0.49 0.79
C TRP A 33 -0.56 -0.82 0.42
N VAL A 34 -1.50 -0.67 1.35
CA VAL A 34 -2.94 -0.85 1.07
C VAL A 34 -3.44 0.20 0.07
N GLU A 35 -3.07 1.47 0.27
CA GLU A 35 -3.41 2.59 -0.63
C GLU A 35 -2.88 2.33 -2.06
N ALA A 36 -1.65 1.80 -2.19
CA ALA A 36 -1.05 1.45 -3.46
C ALA A 36 -1.68 0.19 -4.10
N MET A 37 -2.02 -0.82 -3.30
CA MET A 37 -2.65 -2.05 -3.80
C MET A 37 -4.05 -1.79 -4.34
N LEU A 38 -4.83 -0.96 -3.65
CA LEU A 38 -6.22 -0.64 -4.01
C LEU A 38 -6.34 0.54 -4.95
N GLU A 39 -5.20 1.10 -5.39
CA GLU A 39 -5.15 2.28 -6.26
C GLU A 39 -5.97 3.47 -5.70
N LEU A 40 -6.18 3.52 -4.37
CA LEU A 40 -7.16 4.37 -3.69
C LEU A 40 -6.86 5.86 -3.82
N LYS A 41 -5.59 6.19 -4.05
CA LYS A 41 -5.05 7.45 -4.58
C LYS A 41 -3.56 7.38 -4.35
N ALA A 42 -2.77 7.59 -5.39
CA ALA A 42 -1.46 8.16 -5.15
C ALA A 42 -1.71 9.55 -4.52
N PRO A 43 -1.26 9.84 -3.28
CA PRO A 43 -0.98 11.24 -3.00
C PRO A 43 0.01 11.61 -4.08
N ALA A 44 -0.32 12.61 -4.90
CA ALA A 44 0.64 13.26 -5.77
C ALA A 44 1.82 13.58 -4.87
N ARG A 45 2.87 12.75 -4.91
CA ARG A 45 4.12 13.04 -4.23
C ARG A 45 4.60 14.22 -5.04
N GLU A 46 4.36 15.42 -4.52
CA GLU A 46 5.14 16.58 -4.93
C GLU A 46 6.58 16.08 -5.03
N PRO A 47 7.25 16.28 -6.18
CA PRO A 47 8.63 15.89 -6.27
C PRO A 47 9.33 16.59 -5.12
N LEU A 48 9.99 15.81 -4.25
CA LEU A 48 10.87 16.37 -3.23
C LEU A 48 11.93 17.16 -4.00
N ARG A 49 11.69 18.47 -4.16
CA ARG A 49 12.65 19.44 -4.69
C ARG A 49 13.77 19.55 -3.65
N GLY A 50 14.64 18.54 -3.63
CA GLY A 50 15.98 18.66 -3.09
C GLY A 50 16.75 19.54 -4.06
N HIS A 51 16.82 20.83 -3.71
CA HIS A 51 17.80 21.74 -4.30
C HIS A 51 19.20 21.20 -4.01
N CYS A 52 19.99 21.04 -5.06
CA CYS A 52 21.45 21.08 -5.01
C CYS A 52 21.88 22.25 -5.89
#